data_AF-A0A953NV46-F1
#
_entry.id   AF-A0A953NV46-F1
#
_cell.length_a   1.000
_cell.length_b   1.000
_cell.length_c   1.000
_cell.angle_alpha   90.00
_cell.angle_beta   90.00
_cell.angle_gamma   90.00
#
_symmetry.space_group_name_H-M   'P 1'
#
loop_
_entity.id
_entity.type
_entity.pdbx_description
1 polymer ?
#
loop_
_entity_poly.entity_id
_entity_poly.type
_entity_poly.pdbx_seq_one_letter_code
_entity_poly.pdbx_strand_id
1 'polypeptide(L)' 'MTTEIEVGQKYRQMSLPQETWQVVHILANSGPIPHARLLRLGSSKDTKTISFPTLQDRKLYQIVL' A
#
# COMPACT_ATOMS: atom_id res chain seq x y z
N MET A 1 -11.27 7.31 13.08
CA MET A 1 -10.33 8.04 12.21
C MET A 1 -10.00 7.11 11.05
N THR A 2 -10.61 7.33 9.90
CA THR A 2 -10.23 6.66 8.65
C THR A 2 -8.89 7.23 8.24
N THR A 3 -7.81 6.44 8.35
CA THR A 3 -6.50 6.89 7.88
C THR A 3 -6.57 7.05 6.37
N GLU A 4 -6.43 8.29 5.91
CA GLU A 4 -6.35 8.62 4.49
C GLU A 4 -5.05 8.05 3.92
N ILE A 5 -5.14 7.38 2.77
CA ILE A 5 -3.99 6.74 2.11
C ILE A 5 -3.34 7.78 1.20
N GLU A 6 -2.04 8.00 1.39
CA GLU A 6 -1.29 9.09 0.73
C GLU A 6 -0.04 8.57 0.03
N VAL A 7 0.39 9.27 -1.03
CA VAL A 7 1.68 9.01 -1.69
C VAL A 7 2.81 9.27 -0.69
N GLY A 8 3.76 8.35 -0.62
CA GLY A 8 4.87 8.40 0.35
C GLY A 8 4.63 7.55 1.60
N GLN A 9 3.39 7.19 1.93
CA GLN A 9 3.12 6.30 3.05
C GLN A 9 3.73 4.91 2.82
N LYS A 10 4.20 4.30 3.91
CA LYS A 10 4.83 2.99 3.90
C LYS A 10 3.96 1.99 4.64
N TYR A 11 3.86 0.80 4.07
CA TYR A 11 3.10 -0.30 4.60
C TYR A 11 3.97 -1.54 4.70
N ARG A 12 4.01 -2.15 5.88
CA ARG A 12 4.59 -3.48 6.09
C ARG A 12 3.51 -4.53 5.85
N GLN A 13 3.82 -5.49 4.99
CA GLN A 13 3.00 -6.67 4.80
C GLN A 13 3.17 -7.61 5.99
N MET A 14 2.06 -8.14 6.50
CA MET A 14 2.05 -8.97 7.70
C MET A 14 2.33 -10.45 7.43
N SER A 15 2.15 -10.92 6.20
CA SER A 15 2.57 -12.27 5.80
C SER A 15 4.07 -12.34 5.55
N LEU A 16 4.64 -13.54 5.68
CA LEU A 16 6.05 -13.78 5.37
C LEU A 16 6.26 -13.91 3.85
N PRO A 17 7.34 -13.33 3.28
CA PRO A 17 8.30 -12.44 3.94
C PRO A 17 7.70 -11.05 4.27
N GLN A 18 8.06 -10.49 5.43
CA GLN A 18 7.54 -9.19 5.90
C GLN A 18 8.17 -8.00 5.14
N GLU A 19 7.68 -7.80 3.93
CA GLU A 19 8.16 -6.75 3.04
C GLU A 19 7.54 -5.40 3.35
N THR A 20 8.31 -4.34 3.12
CA THR A 20 7.80 -2.97 3.23
C THR A 20 7.59 -2.38 1.84
N TRP A 21 6.48 -1.70 1.67
CA TRP A 21 5.99 -1.17 0.41
C TRP A 21 5.63 0.29 0.58
N GLN A 22 6.05 1.15 -0.33
CA GLN A 22 5.74 2.58 -0.34
C GLN A 22 4.67 2.87 -1.39
N VAL A 23 3.67 3.66 -1.03
CA VAL A 23 2.69 4.21 -1.98
C VAL A 23 3.42 5.20 -2.90
N VAL A 24 3.43 4.90 -4.20
CA VAL A 24 4.05 5.77 -5.22
C VAL A 24 3.02 6.44 -6.12
N HIS A 25 1.79 5.93 -6.16
CA HIS A 25 0.72 6.52 -6.95
C HIS A 25 -0.66 6.12 -6.43
N ILE A 26 -1.63 7.03 -6.49
CA ILE A 26 -3.04 6.76 -6.16
C ILE A 26 -3.86 6.70 -7.45
N LEU A 27 -4.62 5.62 -7.59
CA LEU A 27 -5.48 5.31 -8.72
C LEU A 27 -6.94 5.47 -8.28
N ALA A 28 -7.35 6.71 -8.00
CA ALA A 28 -8.69 7.03 -7.47
C ALA A 28 -9.78 7.01 -8.54
N ASN A 29 -9.43 7.22 -9.82
CA ASN A 29 -10.40 7.38 -10.92
C ASN A 29 -10.54 6.13 -11.81
N SER A 30 -9.94 5.01 -11.43
CA SER A 30 -9.88 3.79 -12.26
C SER A 30 -10.97 2.76 -11.93
N GLY A 31 -11.99 3.11 -11.13
CA GLY A 31 -13.10 2.22 -10.80
C GLY A 31 -13.83 2.60 -9.50
N PRO A 32 -14.78 1.76 -9.05
CA PRO A 32 -15.58 2.02 -7.85
C PRO A 32 -14.78 1.89 -6.54
N ILE A 33 -13.62 1.23 -6.58
CA ILE A 33 -12.74 1.03 -5.42
C ILE A 33 -11.42 1.75 -5.69
N PRO A 34 -10.97 2.68 -4.85
CA PRO A 34 -9.69 3.33 -5.02
C PRO A 34 -8.55 2.35 -4.78
N HIS A 35 -7.49 2.46 -5.59
CA HIS A 35 -6.30 1.64 -5.50
C HIS A 35 -5.04 2.49 -5.33
N ALA A 36 -3.99 1.89 -4.81
CA ALA A 36 -2.65 2.47 -4.73
C ALA A 36 -1.68 1.59 -5.49
N ARG A 37 -0.76 2.20 -6.24
CA ARG A 37 0.45 1.53 -6.73
C ARG A 37 1.51 1.63 -5.65
N LEU A 38 2.10 0.49 -5.32
CA LEU A 38 3.14 0.35 -4.33
C LEU A 38 4.46 -0.05 -4.99
N LEU A 39 5.56 0.44 -4.43
CA LEU A 39 6.94 0.04 -4.76
C LEU A 39 7.56 -0.64 -3.53
N ARG A 40 8.21 -1.80 -3.70
CA ARG A 40 8.88 -2.47 -2.58
C ARG A 40 10.12 -1.67 -2.15
N LEU A 41 10.26 -1.38 -0.86
CA LEU A 41 11.48 -0.79 -0.34
C LEU A 41 12.63 -1.79 -0.45
N GLY A 42 13.76 -1.35 -1.01
CA GLY A 42 14.92 -2.20 -1.30
C GLY A 42 14.91 -2.87 -2.68
N SER A 43 13.84 -2.71 -3.48
CA SER A 43 13.79 -3.16 -4.88
C SER A 43 13.23 -2.06 -5.77
N SER A 44 14.00 -1.64 -6.78
CA SER A 44 13.59 -0.56 -7.69
C SER A 44 12.62 -1.01 -8.79
N LYS A 45 12.33 -2.32 -8.88
CA LYS A 45 11.52 -2.90 -9.97
C LYS A 45 10.22 -3.54 -9.48
N ASP A 46 10.14 -3.93 -8.21
CA ASP A 46 8.97 -4.63 -7.68
C ASP A 46 7.85 -3.65 -7.38
N THR A 47 6.82 -3.67 -8.23
CA THR A 47 5.60 -2.88 -8.01
C THR A 47 4.37 -3.77 -7.95
N LYS A 48 3.38 -3.34 -7.17
CA LYS A 48 2.06 -3.99 -7.13
C LYS A 48 0.95 -2.96 -6.96
N THR A 49 -0.26 -3.30 -7.38
CA THR A 49 -1.45 -2.47 -7.19
C THR A 49 -2.31 -3.11 -6.11
N ILE A 50 -2.71 -2.34 -5.10
CA ILE A 50 -3.48 -2.82 -3.96
C ILE A 50 -4.67 -1.89 -3.71
N SER A 51 -5.82 -2.46 -3.39
CA SER A 51 -7.02 -1.69 -3.06
C SER A 51 -6.87 -0.96 -1.71
N PHE A 52 -7.52 0.19 -1.56
CA PHE A 52 -7.53 0.92 -0.29
C PHE A 52 -8.07 0.07 0.87
N PRO A 53 -9.19 -0.67 0.73
CA PRO A 53 -9.67 -1.55 1.80
C PRO A 53 -8.63 -2.59 2.25
N THR A 54 -7.84 -3.14 1.31
CA THR A 54 -6.76 -4.07 1.63
C THR A 54 -5.64 -3.40 2.43
N LEU A 55 -5.25 -2.17 2.10
CA LEU A 55 -4.24 -1.41 2.83
C LEU A 55 -4.71 -0.99 4.24
N GLN A 56 -6.02 -0.84 4.43
CA GLN A 56 -6.64 -0.51 5.71
C GLN A 56 -6.83 -1.74 6.62
N ASP A 57 -6.77 -2.95 6.06
CA ASP A 57 -6.83 -4.18 6.85
C ASP A 57 -5.51 -4.43 7.59
N ARG A 58 -5.54 -4.22 8.92
CA ARG A 58 -4.40 -4.39 9.82
C ARG A 58 -3.87 -5.82 9.93
N LYS A 59 -4.64 -6.82 9.47
CA LYS A 59 -4.19 -8.22 9.38
C LYS A 59 -3.31 -8.45 8.15
N LEU A 60 -3.42 -7.61 7.13
CA LEU A 60 -2.69 -7.72 5.87
C LEU A 60 -1.54 -6.72 5.81
N TYR A 61 -1.79 -5.48 6.23
CA TYR A 61 -0.83 -4.39 6.15
C TYR A 61 -0.86 -3.51 7.41
N GLN A 62 0.32 -3.04 7.82
CA GLN A 62 0.46 -2.05 8.90
C GLN A 62 1.26 -0.85 8.41
N ILE A 63 0.81 0.35 8.77
CA ILE A 63 1.54 1.57 8.46
C ILE A 63 2.87 1.59 9.23
N VAL A 64 3.93 2.01 8.56
CA VAL A 64 5.27 2.19 9.14
C VAL A 64 5.64 3.65 9.00
N LEU A 65 6.05 4.28 10.11
CA LEU A 65 6.53 5.67 10.15
C LEU A 65 7.93 5.77 9.53
#